data_AF-A0AAV2KFH5-F1
#
_entry.id   AF-A0AAV2KFH5-F1
#
_cell.length_a   1.000
_cell.length_b   1.000
_cell.length_c   1.000
_cell.angle_alpha   90.00
_cell.angle_beta   90.00
_cell.angle_gamma   90.00
#
_symmetry.space_group_name_H-M   'P 1'
#
loop_
_entity.id
_entity.type
_entity.pdbx_description
1 polymer ?
#
loop_
_entity_poly.entity_id
_entity_poly.type
_entity_poly.pdbx_seq_one_letter_code
_entity_poly.pdbx_strand_id
1 'polypeptide(L)'
;MAGKSPGPFPNCDWRFNEFPNPAAHALHVTCVELMALAVSGKDVGNALLNVVLKSQPLVPRENITAWMNAIGLVITALPEPYWIVLHDRIVSVISSPVLTTESEWAGFPFALLDFTACHQSYSEMNCSYVLALAHAVWHHSSIGQLSLIPKFLSETLKPIVQTEFQLLYVYHLVGPFLQRFQQERTRCMLEIGVAFYEMLQAVDQHCKHLTYMDPICDFLYHIKYMYTGDSVKEQVDQIIMTLRPAMKLRLRFITHSSKAEPSASAAASASSAPVPPTAAPPPPSTTPVPVSSAPTQPSALTPTTGSPSPASQHTHTPM
;
A
#
# COMPACT_ATOMS: atom_id res chain seq x y z
N MET A 1 -13.48 16.38 8.88
CA MET A 1 -14.58 16.90 9.73
C MET A 1 -15.89 16.58 9.05
N ALA A 2 -16.78 15.82 9.70
CA ALA A 2 -18.03 15.33 9.10
C ALA A 2 -19.15 16.40 8.94
N GLY A 3 -18.79 17.70 8.90
CA GLY A 3 -19.75 18.79 8.64
C GLY A 3 -20.97 18.83 9.57
N LYS A 4 -20.80 18.59 10.87
CA LYS A 4 -21.92 18.51 11.83
C LYS A 4 -22.42 19.88 12.29
N SER A 5 -23.71 19.96 12.61
CA SER A 5 -24.39 21.10 13.26
C SER A 5 -25.02 20.68 14.60
N PRO A 6 -24.67 21.33 15.73
CA PRO A 6 -23.59 22.30 15.88
C PRO A 6 -22.21 21.64 15.72
N GLY A 7 -21.25 22.41 15.17
CA GLY A 7 -19.86 22.00 15.08
C GLY A 7 -19.14 22.16 16.43
N PRO A 8 -18.05 21.42 16.68
CA PRO A 8 -17.28 21.52 17.93
C PRO A 8 -16.55 22.86 18.09
N PHE A 9 -16.25 23.54 16.98
CA PHE A 9 -15.69 24.89 16.97
C PHE A 9 -16.70 25.85 16.31
N PRO A 10 -16.80 27.11 16.78
CA PRO A 10 -17.62 28.11 16.12
C PRO A 10 -17.09 28.38 14.70
N ASN A 11 -18.00 28.58 13.75
CA ASN A 11 -17.60 28.96 12.39
C ASN A 11 -17.17 30.44 12.37
N CYS A 12 -16.12 30.77 11.63
CA CYS A 12 -15.62 32.13 11.45
C CYS A 12 -15.36 32.44 9.98
N ASP A 13 -15.14 33.71 9.64
CA ASP A 13 -14.74 34.11 8.28
C ASP A 13 -13.26 33.76 8.04
N TRP A 14 -13.02 32.59 7.46
CA TRP A 14 -11.68 32.03 7.24
C TRP A 14 -10.77 32.90 6.36
N ARG A 15 -11.30 33.88 5.62
CA ARG A 15 -10.50 34.81 4.83
C ARG A 15 -9.65 35.76 5.69
N PHE A 16 -10.10 36.01 6.91
CA PHE A 16 -9.45 36.92 7.86
C PHE A 16 -8.84 36.19 9.06
N ASN A 17 -8.71 34.86 8.97
CA ASN A 17 -8.09 34.04 9.99
C ASN A 17 -6.76 33.47 9.48
N GLU A 18 -5.88 33.09 10.41
CA GLU A 18 -4.59 32.47 10.09
C GLU A 18 -4.74 31.10 9.41
N PHE A 19 -5.87 30.42 9.64
CA PHE A 19 -6.17 29.13 9.04
C PHE A 19 -7.14 29.26 7.84
N PRO A 20 -6.91 28.51 6.76
CA PRO A 20 -7.72 28.62 5.55
C PRO A 20 -9.11 27.95 5.67
N ASN A 21 -9.33 27.09 6.66
CA ASN A 21 -10.58 26.36 6.84
C ASN A 21 -10.70 25.76 8.27
N PRO A 22 -11.91 25.28 8.67
CA PRO A 22 -12.14 24.74 10.02
C PRO A 22 -11.29 23.52 10.38
N ALA A 23 -10.94 22.68 9.39
CA ALA A 23 -10.17 21.47 9.65
C ALA A 23 -8.70 21.80 9.95
N ALA A 24 -8.12 22.75 9.21
CA ALA A 24 -6.79 23.27 9.48
C ALA A 24 -6.72 23.92 10.87
N HIS A 25 -7.71 24.74 11.22
CA HIS A 25 -7.82 25.32 12.56
C HIS A 25 -7.88 24.24 13.65
N ALA A 26 -8.85 23.33 13.56
CA ALA A 26 -9.04 22.27 14.53
C ALA A 26 -7.78 21.41 14.73
N LEU A 27 -7.07 21.08 13.65
CA LEU A 27 -5.82 20.32 13.72
C LEU A 27 -4.76 21.05 14.53
N HIS A 28 -4.47 22.31 14.18
CA HIS A 28 -3.37 23.04 14.79
C HIS A 28 -3.64 23.39 16.25
N VAL A 29 -4.86 23.84 16.59
CA VAL A 29 -5.19 24.15 18.00
C VAL A 29 -5.13 22.90 18.87
N THR A 30 -5.56 21.74 18.35
CA THR A 30 -5.43 20.45 19.05
C THR A 30 -3.96 20.10 19.27
N CYS A 31 -3.10 20.26 18.26
CA CYS A 31 -1.68 19.98 18.40
C CYS A 31 -1.00 20.90 19.42
N VAL A 32 -1.33 22.20 19.40
CA VAL A 32 -0.81 23.18 20.37
C VAL A 32 -1.24 22.82 21.79
N GLU A 33 -2.51 22.47 21.99
CA GLU A 33 -3.02 22.05 23.30
C GLU A 33 -2.29 20.79 23.81
N LEU A 34 -2.11 19.77 22.97
CA LEU A 34 -1.39 18.55 23.33
C LEU A 34 0.08 18.79 23.67
N MET A 35 0.74 19.75 23.02
CA MET A 35 2.12 20.15 23.33
C MET A 35 2.22 21.02 24.58
N ALA A 36 1.14 21.70 24.97
CA ALA A 36 1.09 22.51 26.18
C ALA A 36 0.87 21.69 27.46
N LEU A 37 0.50 20.41 27.35
CA LEU A 37 0.35 19.51 28.49
C LEU A 37 1.68 19.31 29.21
N ALA A 38 1.67 19.30 30.54
CA ALA A 38 2.82 18.95 31.38
C ALA A 38 3.06 17.42 31.42
N VAL A 39 3.05 16.77 30.26
CA VAL A 39 3.15 15.32 30.07
C VAL A 39 4.15 15.04 28.95
N SER A 40 4.88 13.93 29.04
CA SER A 40 5.88 13.59 28.02
C SER A 40 5.22 13.30 26.66
N GLY A 41 5.90 13.63 25.56
CA GLY A 41 5.40 13.33 24.22
C GLY A 41 5.13 11.84 24.01
N LYS A 42 5.94 10.96 24.61
CA LYS A 42 5.74 9.51 24.59
C LYS A 42 4.39 9.13 25.22
N ASP A 43 4.06 9.68 26.37
CA ASP A 43 2.82 9.34 27.08
C ASP A 43 1.59 9.89 26.33
N VAL A 44 1.68 11.13 25.82
CA VAL A 44 0.61 11.73 25.00
C VAL A 44 0.41 10.92 23.71
N GLY A 45 1.48 10.56 23.01
CA GLY A 45 1.41 9.72 21.82
C GLY A 45 0.75 8.37 22.08
N ASN A 46 1.16 7.69 23.16
CA ASN A 46 0.54 6.43 23.59
C ASN A 46 -0.94 6.60 23.93
N ALA A 47 -1.32 7.71 24.58
CA ALA A 47 -2.71 8.03 24.88
C ALA A 47 -3.54 8.24 23.61
N LEU A 48 -3.00 8.95 22.61
CA LEU A 48 -3.65 9.13 21.30
C LEU A 48 -3.91 7.80 20.60
N LEU A 49 -2.93 6.91 20.53
CA LEU A 49 -3.13 5.59 19.91
C LEU A 49 -4.18 4.76 20.67
N ASN A 50 -4.20 4.85 22.00
CA ASN A 50 -5.15 4.13 22.85
C ASN A 50 -6.61 4.60 22.68
N VAL A 51 -6.87 5.76 22.03
CA VAL A 51 -8.24 6.20 21.72
C VAL A 51 -8.97 5.18 20.85
N VAL A 52 -8.26 4.53 19.91
CA VAL A 52 -8.84 3.54 18.99
C VAL A 52 -8.37 2.12 19.25
N LEU A 53 -7.22 1.93 19.91
CA LEU A 53 -6.68 0.60 20.22
C LEU A 53 -7.25 -0.01 21.51
N LYS A 54 -7.95 0.79 22.33
CA LYS A 54 -8.66 0.32 23.53
C LYS A 54 -10.13 0.67 23.39
N SER A 55 -11.00 -0.20 23.91
CA SER A 55 -12.44 0.04 23.91
C SER A 55 -12.76 1.31 24.71
N GLN A 56 -13.20 2.36 24.01
CA GLN A 56 -13.55 3.65 24.58
C GLN A 56 -15.05 3.92 24.35
N PRO A 57 -15.85 4.20 25.39
CA PRO A 57 -17.30 4.32 25.26
C PRO A 57 -17.74 5.51 24.39
N LEU A 58 -16.90 6.54 24.29
CA LEU A 58 -17.19 7.75 23.52
C LEU A 58 -16.80 7.64 22.03
N VAL A 59 -16.11 6.56 21.64
CA VAL A 59 -15.63 6.36 20.27
C VAL A 59 -16.56 5.36 19.58
N PRO A 60 -17.51 5.83 18.73
CA PRO A 60 -18.42 4.92 18.03
C PRO A 60 -17.66 4.02 17.05
N ARG A 61 -17.95 2.72 17.12
CA ARG A 61 -17.29 1.69 16.29
C ARG A 61 -17.52 1.95 14.80
N GLU A 62 -18.73 2.37 14.43
CA GLU A 62 -19.13 2.58 13.04
C GLU A 62 -18.29 3.64 12.32
N ASN A 63 -17.64 4.54 13.07
CA ASN A 63 -16.82 5.63 12.54
C ASN A 63 -15.34 5.49 12.90
N ILE A 64 -14.89 4.31 13.33
CA ILE A 64 -13.53 4.09 13.83
C ILE A 64 -12.44 4.51 12.83
N THR A 65 -12.67 4.35 11.53
CA THR A 65 -11.73 4.77 10.48
C THR A 65 -11.55 6.28 10.42
N ALA A 66 -12.62 7.06 10.69
CA ALA A 66 -12.54 8.52 10.79
C ALA A 66 -11.71 8.95 12.01
N TRP A 67 -11.79 8.21 13.11
CA TRP A 67 -10.96 8.43 14.30
C TRP A 67 -9.49 8.09 14.03
N MET A 68 -9.20 6.95 13.39
CA MET A 68 -7.85 6.60 12.97
C MET A 68 -7.25 7.66 12.05
N ASN A 69 -8.03 8.18 11.10
CA ASN A 69 -7.61 9.25 10.20
C ASN A 69 -7.30 10.56 10.96
N ALA A 70 -8.13 10.95 11.93
CA ALA A 70 -7.90 12.12 12.76
C ALA A 70 -6.64 11.96 13.63
N ILE A 71 -6.45 10.79 14.24
CA ILE A 71 -5.24 10.47 15.00
C ILE A 71 -4.01 10.53 14.10
N GLY A 72 -4.09 9.97 12.89
CA GLY A 72 -3.03 10.04 11.90
C GLY A 72 -2.61 11.47 11.60
N LEU A 73 -3.56 12.36 11.28
CA LEU A 73 -3.30 13.78 11.04
C LEU A 73 -2.69 14.49 12.26
N VAL A 74 -3.25 14.28 13.46
CA VAL A 74 -2.80 14.94 14.68
C VAL A 74 -1.40 14.47 15.06
N ILE A 75 -1.18 13.16 15.14
CA ILE A 75 0.07 12.61 15.66
C ILE A 75 1.26 12.88 14.72
N THR A 76 1.04 12.93 13.40
CA THR A 76 2.12 13.24 12.44
C THR A 76 2.46 14.72 12.37
N ALA A 77 1.57 15.60 12.82
CA ALA A 77 1.83 17.03 12.98
C ALA A 77 2.57 17.36 14.29
N LEU A 78 2.66 16.41 15.23
CA LEU A 78 3.40 16.56 16.48
C LEU A 78 4.89 16.19 16.33
N PRO A 79 5.77 16.64 17.24
CA PRO A 79 7.18 16.28 17.25
C PRO A 79 7.45 14.77 17.36
N GLU A 80 8.67 14.35 17.01
CA GLU A 80 9.09 12.93 16.99
C GLU A 80 8.72 12.10 18.23
N PRO A 81 8.89 12.58 19.47
CA PRO A 81 8.55 11.81 20.66
C PRO A 81 7.08 11.35 20.73
N TYR A 82 6.17 12.01 20.01
CA TYR A 82 4.74 11.69 20.01
C TYR A 82 4.40 10.54 19.06
N TRP A 83 4.90 10.55 17.82
CA TRP A 83 4.53 9.54 16.82
C TRP A 83 5.46 8.33 16.79
N ILE A 84 6.69 8.43 17.30
CA ILE A 84 7.65 7.31 17.29
C ILE A 84 7.16 6.10 18.09
N VAL A 85 6.25 6.32 19.06
CA VAL A 85 5.62 5.27 19.88
C VAL A 85 4.79 4.27 19.08
N LEU A 86 4.44 4.59 17.84
CA LEU A 86 3.82 3.63 16.92
C LEU A 86 4.76 2.43 16.65
N HIS A 87 6.07 2.65 16.60
CA HIS A 87 7.05 1.56 16.42
C HIS A 87 6.98 0.59 17.60
N ASP A 88 6.92 1.09 18.84
CA ASP A 88 6.75 0.25 20.04
C ASP A 88 5.47 -0.59 19.99
N ARG A 89 4.37 -0.01 19.46
CA ARG A 89 3.10 -0.74 19.29
C ARG A 89 3.20 -1.84 18.23
N ILE A 90 3.86 -1.58 17.10
CA ILE A 90 4.11 -2.58 16.06
C ILE A 90 4.96 -3.73 16.62
N VAL A 91 6.04 -3.42 17.35
CA VAL A 91 6.91 -4.42 17.99
C VAL A 91 6.12 -5.27 18.98
N SER A 92 5.25 -4.66 19.78
CA SER A 92 4.37 -5.38 20.71
C SER A 92 3.43 -6.35 20.00
N VAL A 93 2.94 -6.02 18.81
CA VAL A 93 2.07 -6.90 18.01
C VAL A 93 2.88 -8.02 17.37
N ILE A 94 4.03 -7.72 16.76
CA ILE A 94 4.94 -8.72 16.18
C ILE A 94 5.34 -9.76 17.22
N SER A 95 5.56 -9.33 18.46
CA SER A 95 5.96 -10.21 19.57
C SER A 95 4.77 -10.91 20.25
N SER A 96 3.54 -10.71 19.77
CA SER A 96 2.34 -11.25 20.41
C SER A 96 2.15 -12.74 20.10
N PRO A 97 1.52 -13.51 21.00
CA PRO A 97 1.24 -14.93 20.79
C PRO A 97 0.47 -15.24 19.49
N VAL A 98 -0.34 -14.29 19.01
CA VAL A 98 -1.12 -14.41 17.77
C VAL A 98 -0.22 -14.55 16.53
N LEU A 99 0.95 -13.91 16.54
CA LEU A 99 1.90 -13.97 15.43
C LEU A 99 3.07 -14.92 15.71
N THR A 100 3.41 -15.20 16.97
CA THR A 100 4.55 -16.06 17.33
C THR A 100 4.20 -17.54 17.46
N THR A 101 2.94 -17.89 17.73
CA THR A 101 2.55 -19.28 18.00
C THR A 101 2.14 -19.97 16.70
N GLU A 102 2.79 -21.08 16.37
CA GLU A 102 2.31 -22.03 15.35
C GLU A 102 1.12 -22.84 15.89
N SER A 103 0.03 -22.18 16.28
CA SER A 103 -1.18 -22.88 16.74
C SER A 103 -1.94 -23.44 15.54
N GLU A 104 -2.38 -24.70 15.65
CA GLU A 104 -3.29 -25.38 14.71
C GLU A 104 -4.65 -24.67 14.56
N TRP A 105 -4.97 -23.72 15.45
CA TRP A 105 -6.08 -22.77 15.30
C TRP A 105 -5.75 -21.68 14.27
N ALA A 106 -5.18 -22.10 13.14
CA ALA A 106 -4.78 -21.25 12.04
C ALA A 106 -6.01 -20.82 11.25
N GLY A 107 -6.78 -19.88 11.81
CA GLY A 107 -7.59 -19.00 10.98
C GLY A 107 -6.72 -18.44 9.86
N PHE A 108 -7.29 -18.29 8.66
CA PHE A 108 -6.56 -17.76 7.50
C PHE A 108 -5.88 -16.43 7.90
N PRO A 109 -4.54 -16.31 7.89
CA PRO A 109 -3.84 -15.16 8.49
C PRO A 109 -4.28 -13.85 7.85
N PHE A 110 -4.63 -13.86 6.57
CA PHE A 110 -5.16 -12.68 5.89
C PHE A 110 -6.49 -12.19 6.48
N ALA A 111 -7.33 -13.07 7.03
CA ALA A 111 -8.53 -12.65 7.75
C ALA A 111 -8.20 -11.98 9.09
N LEU A 112 -7.10 -12.38 9.75
CA LEU A 112 -6.59 -11.71 10.96
C LEU A 112 -6.00 -10.33 10.66
N LEU A 113 -5.54 -10.11 9.43
CA LEU A 113 -4.97 -8.84 8.97
C LEU A 113 -6.01 -7.95 8.28
N ASP A 114 -7.17 -8.50 7.93
CA ASP A 114 -8.32 -7.73 7.42
C ASP A 114 -9.02 -7.01 8.57
N PHE A 115 -8.71 -5.73 8.72
CA PHE A 115 -9.36 -4.84 9.67
C PHE A 115 -10.88 -4.80 9.51
N THR A 116 -11.38 -4.75 8.28
CA THR A 116 -12.82 -4.60 8.03
C THR A 116 -13.57 -5.85 8.48
N ALA A 117 -13.08 -7.03 8.08
CA ALA A 117 -13.67 -8.30 8.50
C ALA A 117 -13.61 -8.49 10.02
N CYS A 118 -12.45 -8.20 10.64
CA CYS A 118 -12.29 -8.28 12.09
C CYS A 118 -13.24 -7.33 12.85
N HIS A 119 -13.35 -6.09 12.37
CA HIS A 119 -14.18 -5.06 12.97
C HIS A 119 -15.67 -5.40 12.89
N GLN A 120 -16.14 -5.83 11.71
CA GLN A 120 -17.52 -6.23 11.46
C GLN A 120 -17.91 -7.49 12.24
N SER A 121 -16.97 -8.42 12.45
CA SER A 121 -17.20 -9.66 13.18
C SER A 121 -17.09 -9.52 14.71
N TYR A 122 -16.91 -8.29 15.22
CA TYR A 122 -16.74 -8.02 16.67
C TYR A 122 -15.57 -8.80 17.32
N SER A 123 -14.58 -9.21 16.51
CA SER A 123 -13.40 -9.95 17.00
C SER A 123 -12.35 -9.02 17.62
N GLU A 124 -12.42 -7.71 17.32
CA GLU A 124 -11.55 -6.63 17.85
C GLU A 124 -10.07 -7.02 17.99
N MET A 125 -9.54 -7.70 16.97
CA MET A 125 -8.22 -8.27 17.06
C MET A 125 -7.16 -7.16 17.05
N ASN A 126 -6.35 -7.10 18.12
CA ASN A 126 -5.39 -6.01 18.33
C ASN A 126 -4.43 -5.84 17.13
N CYS A 127 -3.99 -6.94 16.52
CA CYS A 127 -3.10 -6.89 15.36
C CYS A 127 -3.71 -6.16 14.16
N SER A 128 -4.99 -6.38 13.82
CA SER A 128 -5.62 -5.69 12.70
C SER A 128 -5.87 -4.22 12.97
N TYR A 129 -6.18 -3.86 14.23
CA TYR A 129 -6.36 -2.47 14.63
C TYR A 129 -5.06 -1.68 14.62
N VAL A 130 -3.96 -2.26 15.12
CA VAL A 130 -2.63 -1.63 15.05
C VAL A 130 -2.17 -1.49 13.60
N LEU A 131 -2.43 -2.49 12.75
CA LEU A 131 -2.14 -2.43 11.32
C LEU A 131 -2.88 -1.28 10.64
N ALA A 132 -4.21 -1.20 10.82
CA ALA A 132 -5.03 -0.13 10.24
C ALA A 132 -4.65 1.26 10.76
N LEU A 133 -4.35 1.39 12.06
CA LEU A 133 -3.89 2.64 12.62
C LEU A 133 -2.51 3.04 12.09
N ALA A 134 -1.57 2.09 11.98
CA ALA A 134 -0.27 2.34 11.39
C ALA A 134 -0.40 2.82 9.94
N HIS A 135 -1.31 2.23 9.16
CA HIS A 135 -1.62 2.70 7.81
C HIS A 135 -2.15 4.14 7.81
N ALA A 136 -3.08 4.48 8.71
CA ALA A 136 -3.60 5.84 8.81
C ALA A 136 -2.51 6.87 9.19
N VAL A 137 -1.62 6.51 10.14
CA VAL A 137 -0.51 7.37 10.54
C VAL A 137 0.50 7.55 9.40
N TRP A 138 0.90 6.47 8.73
CA TRP A 138 1.87 6.53 7.64
C TRP A 138 1.33 7.21 6.39
N HIS A 139 0.02 7.12 6.14
CA HIS A 139 -0.66 7.86 5.09
C HIS A 139 -0.49 9.38 5.26
N HIS A 140 -0.56 9.89 6.50
CA HIS A 140 -0.41 11.32 6.81
C HIS A 140 1.01 11.73 7.20
N SER A 141 1.94 10.78 7.26
CA SER A 141 3.35 11.07 7.56
C SER A 141 4.02 11.75 6.38
N SER A 142 4.98 12.63 6.62
CA SER A 142 5.87 13.14 5.56
C SER A 142 6.84 12.05 5.08
N ILE A 143 7.45 12.22 3.90
CA ILE A 143 8.50 11.31 3.44
C ILE A 143 9.72 11.30 4.37
N GLY A 144 9.96 12.40 5.08
CA GLY A 144 11.00 12.51 6.11
C GLY A 144 10.73 11.52 7.25
N GLN A 145 9.52 11.52 7.80
CA GLN A 145 9.10 10.55 8.83
C GLN A 145 9.14 9.10 8.30
N LEU A 146 8.61 8.84 7.11
CA LEU A 146 8.61 7.49 6.51
C LEU A 146 10.02 6.96 6.23
N SER A 147 11.01 7.83 6.04
CA SER A 147 12.39 7.40 5.80
C SER A 147 13.07 6.71 6.97
N LEU A 148 12.42 6.67 8.13
CA LEU A 148 12.85 5.85 9.27
C LEU A 148 12.45 4.37 9.14
N ILE A 149 11.49 4.04 8.25
CA ILE A 149 10.98 2.68 8.09
C ILE A 149 12.08 1.67 7.70
N PRO A 150 12.98 1.93 6.72
CA PRO A 150 14.04 0.98 6.40
C PRO A 150 14.90 0.62 7.61
N LYS A 151 15.31 1.64 8.40
CA LYS A 151 16.09 1.44 9.63
C LYS A 151 15.30 0.66 10.67
N PHE A 152 14.03 1.00 10.87
CA PHE A 152 13.13 0.27 11.77
C PHE A 152 12.97 -1.20 11.37
N LEU A 153 12.83 -1.51 10.07
CA LEU A 153 12.78 -2.88 9.57
C LEU A 153 14.09 -3.62 9.85
N SER A 154 15.23 -3.06 9.46
CA SER A 154 16.51 -3.76 9.55
C SER A 154 17.06 -3.89 10.97
N GLU A 155 16.90 -2.87 11.81
CA GLU A 155 17.49 -2.84 13.16
C GLU A 155 16.52 -3.30 14.25
N THR A 156 15.19 -3.16 14.06
CA THR A 156 14.20 -3.46 15.11
C THR A 156 13.35 -4.67 14.78
N LEU A 157 12.75 -4.75 13.58
CA LEU A 157 11.85 -5.86 13.25
C LEU A 157 12.59 -7.12 12.81
N LYS A 158 13.60 -7.01 11.95
CA LYS A 158 14.34 -8.17 11.43
C LYS A 158 14.86 -9.10 12.54
N PRO A 159 15.43 -8.62 13.67
CA PRO A 159 15.91 -9.50 14.74
C PRO A 159 14.82 -10.34 15.43
N ILE A 160 13.56 -9.90 15.40
CA ILE A 160 12.44 -10.53 16.13
C ILE A 160 11.47 -11.30 15.22
N VAL A 161 11.56 -11.11 13.90
CA VAL A 161 10.74 -11.82 12.92
C VAL A 161 11.33 -13.20 12.65
N GLN A 162 10.62 -14.23 13.14
CA GLN A 162 11.03 -15.64 13.09
C GLN A 162 9.94 -16.56 12.53
N THR A 163 8.67 -16.13 12.56
CA THR A 163 7.54 -16.92 12.07
C THR A 163 6.96 -16.39 10.76
N GLU A 164 6.22 -17.24 10.06
CA GLU A 164 5.55 -16.88 8.82
C GLU A 164 4.49 -15.78 9.01
N PHE A 165 3.78 -15.77 10.14
CA PHE A 165 2.73 -14.78 10.41
C PHE A 165 3.32 -13.40 10.69
N GLN A 166 4.47 -13.34 11.38
CA GLN A 166 5.20 -12.09 11.58
C GLN A 166 5.66 -11.50 10.24
N LEU A 167 6.19 -12.34 9.34
CA LEU A 167 6.60 -11.90 8.00
C LEU A 167 5.43 -11.33 7.21
N LEU A 168 4.31 -12.05 7.18
CA LEU A 168 3.09 -11.59 6.50
C LEU A 168 2.58 -10.28 7.09
N TYR A 169 2.62 -10.11 8.42
CA TYR A 169 2.26 -8.85 9.06
C TYR A 169 3.14 -7.69 8.59
N VAL A 170 4.47 -7.88 8.53
CA VAL A 170 5.40 -6.87 8.02
C VAL A 170 5.10 -6.49 6.57
N TYR A 171 4.78 -7.47 5.73
CA TYR A 171 4.40 -7.20 4.33
C TYR A 171 3.11 -6.41 4.22
N HIS A 172 2.09 -6.74 5.00
CA HIS A 172 0.84 -5.97 5.04
C HIS A 172 1.04 -4.56 5.59
N LEU A 173 1.97 -4.41 6.55
CA LEU A 173 2.28 -3.14 7.16
C LEU A 173 2.93 -2.17 6.15
N VAL A 174 3.95 -2.62 5.42
CA VAL A 174 4.77 -1.74 4.57
C VAL A 174 4.36 -1.75 3.09
N GLY A 175 3.82 -2.87 2.60
CA GLY A 175 3.44 -3.06 1.19
C GLY A 175 2.64 -1.90 0.56
N PRO A 176 1.58 -1.39 1.22
CA PRO A 176 0.77 -0.29 0.68
C PRO A 176 1.55 1.02 0.42
N PHE A 177 2.71 1.20 1.06
CA PHE A 177 3.50 2.44 0.97
C PHE A 177 4.67 2.35 0.00
N LEU A 178 4.90 1.20 -0.64
CA LEU A 178 6.02 1.00 -1.57
C LEU A 178 5.98 1.97 -2.75
N GLN A 179 4.79 2.24 -3.31
CA GLN A 179 4.63 3.20 -4.39
C GLN A 179 5.08 4.61 -3.97
N ARG A 180 4.80 4.99 -2.73
CA ARG A 180 5.19 6.30 -2.20
C ARG A 180 6.70 6.40 -2.05
N PHE A 181 7.36 5.36 -1.53
CA PHE A 181 8.82 5.31 -1.50
C PHE A 181 9.43 5.33 -2.90
N GLN A 182 8.82 4.66 -3.88
CA GLN A 182 9.30 4.68 -5.25
C GLN A 182 9.29 6.09 -5.85
N GLN A 183 8.23 6.86 -5.59
CA GLN A 183 8.04 8.20 -6.13
C GLN A 183 8.85 9.27 -5.38
N GLU A 184 8.88 9.19 -4.05
CA GLU A 184 9.41 10.28 -3.21
C GLU A 184 10.83 10.00 -2.69
N ARG A 185 11.24 8.73 -2.56
CA ARG A 185 12.56 8.36 -1.99
C ARG A 185 13.01 6.93 -2.35
N THR A 186 13.38 6.73 -3.61
CA THR A 186 13.71 5.41 -4.20
C THR A 186 14.73 4.60 -3.39
N ARG A 187 15.73 5.24 -2.76
CA ARG A 187 16.70 4.55 -1.90
C ARG A 187 16.02 3.73 -0.78
N CYS A 188 15.02 4.30 -0.12
CA CYS A 188 14.29 3.61 0.95
C CYS A 188 13.52 2.40 0.39
N MET A 189 12.95 2.50 -0.82
CA MET A 189 12.28 1.38 -1.49
C MET A 189 13.24 0.21 -1.70
N LEU A 190 14.47 0.47 -2.15
CA LEU A 190 15.48 -0.58 -2.35
C LEU A 190 15.92 -1.23 -1.03
N GLU A 191 16.16 -0.42 0.01
CA GLU A 191 16.52 -0.90 1.35
C GLU A 191 15.40 -1.77 1.95
N ILE A 192 14.14 -1.35 1.80
CA ILE A 192 12.95 -2.14 2.22
C ILE A 192 12.87 -3.45 1.43
N GLY A 193 13.09 -3.39 0.11
CA GLY A 193 13.08 -4.56 -0.76
C GLY A 193 14.07 -5.63 -0.28
N VAL A 194 15.31 -5.26 0.01
CA VAL A 194 16.32 -6.16 0.57
C VAL A 194 15.90 -6.68 1.95
N ALA A 195 15.43 -5.80 2.83
CA ALA A 195 15.00 -6.19 4.19
C ALA A 195 13.90 -7.26 4.18
N PHE A 196 12.97 -7.24 3.21
CA PHE A 196 11.97 -8.29 3.05
C PHE A 196 12.59 -9.66 2.76
N TYR A 197 13.59 -9.73 1.87
CA TYR A 197 14.28 -10.99 1.59
C TYR A 197 15.11 -11.46 2.78
N GLU A 198 15.76 -10.56 3.52
CA GLU A 198 16.49 -10.90 4.74
C GLU A 198 15.55 -11.48 5.82
N MET A 199 14.37 -10.89 6.02
CA MET A 199 13.36 -11.43 6.95
C MET A 199 12.79 -12.76 6.47
N LEU A 200 12.55 -12.93 5.17
CA LEU A 200 12.17 -14.22 4.59
C LEU A 200 13.24 -15.29 4.87
N GLN A 201 14.52 -14.96 4.72
CA GLN A 201 15.62 -15.88 5.03
C GLN A 201 15.62 -16.29 6.50
N ALA A 202 15.44 -15.34 7.43
CA ALA A 202 15.37 -15.63 8.86
C ALA A 202 14.21 -16.59 9.19
N VAL A 203 13.03 -16.35 8.62
CA VAL A 203 11.84 -17.20 8.79
C VAL A 203 12.02 -18.57 8.15
N ASP A 204 12.61 -18.63 6.96
CA ASP A 204 12.90 -19.88 6.25
C ASP A 204 13.87 -20.77 7.04
N GLN A 205 14.80 -20.17 7.79
CA GLN A 205 15.75 -20.92 8.62
C GLN A 205 15.17 -21.33 9.98
N HIS A 206 14.21 -20.57 10.50
CA HIS A 206 13.60 -20.82 11.80
C HIS A 206 12.43 -21.84 11.72
N CYS A 207 11.52 -21.68 10.77
CA CYS A 207 10.34 -22.53 10.64
C CYS A 207 10.68 -23.88 10.00
N LYS A 208 10.10 -24.98 10.49
CA LYS A 208 10.28 -26.31 9.87
C LYS A 208 9.57 -26.39 8.52
N HIS A 209 8.37 -25.82 8.43
CA HIS A 209 7.55 -25.78 7.23
C HIS A 209 7.01 -24.37 7.01
N LEU A 210 6.79 -24.00 5.75
CA LEU A 210 6.15 -22.75 5.36
C LEU A 210 4.84 -23.10 4.64
N THR A 211 3.74 -22.50 5.05
CA THR A 211 2.38 -22.82 4.59
C THR A 211 1.91 -21.85 3.51
N TYR A 212 2.35 -20.59 3.56
CA TYR A 212 1.92 -19.48 2.72
C TYR A 212 3.03 -19.02 1.77
N MET A 213 3.83 -19.97 1.29
CA MET A 213 4.92 -19.73 0.35
C MET A 213 4.46 -19.03 -0.94
N ASP A 214 3.30 -19.41 -1.48
CA ASP A 214 2.79 -18.86 -2.74
C ASP A 214 2.43 -17.37 -2.61
N PRO A 215 1.59 -16.93 -1.64
CA PRO A 215 1.35 -15.50 -1.41
C PRO A 215 2.61 -14.68 -1.14
N ILE A 216 3.57 -15.24 -0.39
CA ILE A 216 4.87 -14.58 -0.14
C ILE A 216 5.61 -14.37 -1.45
N CYS A 217 5.72 -15.40 -2.29
CA CYS A 217 6.41 -15.31 -3.56
C CYS A 217 5.70 -14.35 -4.53
N ASP A 218 4.38 -14.40 -4.62
CA ASP A 218 3.58 -13.52 -5.49
C ASP A 218 3.80 -12.05 -5.12
N PHE A 219 3.82 -11.73 -3.82
CA PHE A 219 4.13 -10.39 -3.35
C PHE A 219 5.57 -9.97 -3.70
N LEU A 220 6.55 -10.84 -3.53
CA LEU A 220 7.95 -10.55 -3.89
C LEU A 220 8.14 -10.36 -5.41
N TYR A 221 7.41 -11.11 -6.24
CA TYR A 221 7.36 -10.89 -7.69
C TYR A 221 6.72 -9.55 -8.03
N HIS A 222 5.60 -9.21 -7.39
CA HIS A 222 4.99 -7.90 -7.54
C HIS A 222 5.99 -6.78 -7.21
N ILE A 223 6.74 -6.91 -6.12
CA ILE A 223 7.77 -5.95 -5.75
C ILE A 223 8.87 -5.85 -6.81
N LYS A 224 9.37 -6.99 -7.31
CA LYS A 224 10.38 -7.01 -8.36
C LYS A 224 9.90 -6.24 -9.59
N TYR A 225 8.74 -6.59 -10.12
CA TYR A 225 8.29 -6.06 -11.40
C TYR A 225 7.73 -4.63 -11.32
N MET A 226 7.16 -4.24 -10.19
CA MET A 226 6.56 -2.91 -10.02
C MET A 226 7.50 -1.86 -9.44
N TYR A 227 8.48 -2.27 -8.64
CA TYR A 227 9.30 -1.31 -7.87
C TYR A 227 10.80 -1.53 -8.05
N THR A 228 11.36 -2.65 -7.58
CA THR A 228 12.83 -2.77 -7.48
C THR A 228 13.51 -3.02 -8.81
N GLY A 229 12.82 -3.63 -9.77
CA GLY A 229 13.42 -4.14 -11.01
C GLY A 229 14.59 -5.07 -10.70
N ASP A 230 15.74 -4.79 -11.31
CA ASP A 230 16.99 -5.51 -11.07
C ASP A 230 17.95 -4.78 -10.12
N SER A 231 17.52 -3.66 -9.51
CA SER A 231 18.38 -2.78 -8.70
C SER A 231 18.96 -3.44 -7.45
N VAL A 232 18.29 -4.47 -6.91
CA VAL A 232 18.71 -5.23 -5.72
C VAL A 232 19.08 -6.67 -6.06
N LYS A 233 19.20 -7.01 -7.34
CA LYS A 233 19.33 -8.39 -7.82
C LYS A 233 20.50 -9.11 -7.17
N GLU A 234 21.70 -8.53 -7.17
CA GLU A 234 22.89 -9.20 -6.65
C GLU A 234 22.75 -9.59 -5.17
N GLN A 235 22.18 -8.70 -4.35
CA GLN A 235 21.96 -8.94 -2.93
C GLN A 235 20.86 -10.00 -2.72
N VAL A 236 19.77 -9.89 -3.47
CA VAL A 236 18.63 -10.82 -3.38
C VAL A 236 19.00 -12.22 -3.87
N ASP A 237 19.81 -12.33 -4.93
CA ASP A 237 20.29 -13.60 -5.47
C ASP A 237 21.07 -14.37 -4.40
N GLN A 238 21.98 -13.70 -3.68
CA GLN A 238 22.74 -14.31 -2.58
C GLN A 238 21.83 -14.84 -1.47
N ILE A 239 20.78 -14.09 -1.12
CA ILE A 239 19.80 -14.52 -0.11
C ILE A 239 19.02 -15.73 -0.60
N ILE A 240 18.48 -15.70 -1.82
CA ILE A 240 17.69 -16.80 -2.41
C ILE A 240 18.50 -18.10 -2.47
N MET A 241 19.81 -18.02 -2.74
CA MET A 241 20.69 -19.20 -2.75
C MET A 241 20.81 -19.91 -1.40
N THR A 242 20.42 -19.28 -0.29
CA THR A 242 20.42 -19.90 1.04
C THR A 242 19.08 -20.53 1.44
N LEU A 243 17.99 -20.19 0.74
CA LEU A 243 16.64 -20.65 1.10
C LEU A 243 16.45 -22.16 0.83
N ARG A 244 15.41 -22.75 1.42
CA ARG A 244 15.01 -24.14 1.15
C ARG A 244 14.67 -24.36 -0.33
N PRO A 245 14.84 -25.59 -0.87
CA PRO A 245 14.62 -25.89 -2.28
C PRO A 245 13.25 -25.46 -2.81
N ALA A 246 12.20 -25.62 -2.01
CA ALA A 246 10.85 -25.26 -2.39
C ALA A 246 10.64 -23.75 -2.57
N MET A 247 11.34 -22.90 -1.81
CA MET A 247 11.33 -21.43 -1.98
C MET A 247 12.15 -21.03 -3.20
N LYS A 248 13.35 -21.59 -3.37
CA LYS A 248 14.19 -21.36 -4.56
C LYS A 248 13.46 -21.65 -5.86
N LEU A 249 12.72 -22.76 -5.91
CA LEU A 249 11.97 -23.15 -7.10
C LEU A 249 10.87 -22.12 -7.44
N ARG A 250 10.20 -21.57 -6.43
CA ARG A 250 9.16 -20.55 -6.61
C ARG A 250 9.74 -19.20 -7.02
N LEU A 251 10.85 -18.80 -6.40
CA LEU A 251 11.54 -17.52 -6.66
C LEU A 251 12.53 -17.57 -7.82
N ARG A 252 12.57 -18.67 -8.60
CA ARG A 252 13.56 -18.86 -9.67
C ARG A 252 13.64 -17.69 -10.66
N PHE A 253 12.52 -17.05 -10.98
CA PHE A 253 12.46 -15.94 -11.94
C PHE A 253 12.81 -14.57 -11.34
N ILE A 254 13.00 -14.48 -10.02
CA ILE A 254 13.55 -13.27 -9.40
C ILE A 254 15.01 -13.09 -9.83
N THR A 255 15.76 -14.20 -9.86
CA THR A 255 17.21 -14.24 -10.09
C THR A 255 17.58 -14.46 -11.56
N HIS A 256 16.65 -14.94 -12.39
CA HIS A 256 16.94 -15.22 -13.80
C HIS A 256 17.34 -13.94 -14.56
N SER A 257 18.61 -13.90 -14.96
CA SER A 257 19.08 -13.11 -16.10
C SER A 257 18.24 -13.47 -17.33
N SER A 258 17.83 -12.49 -18.12
CA SER A 258 17.43 -12.71 -19.51
C SER A 258 18.60 -13.36 -20.26
N LYS A 259 18.71 -14.69 -20.21
CA LYS A 259 19.54 -15.47 -21.15
C LYS A 259 18.64 -15.83 -22.33
N ALA A 260 18.42 -14.85 -23.18
CA ALA A 260 18.00 -15.06 -24.56
C ALA A 260 19.08 -14.43 -25.46
N GLU A 261 20.16 -15.19 -25.66
CA GLU A 261 20.88 -15.35 -26.94
C GLU A 261 22.19 -16.14 -26.69
N PRO A 262 22.28 -17.40 -27.15
CA PRO A 262 23.53 -17.95 -27.62
C PRO A 262 23.63 -17.66 -29.12
N SER A 263 24.13 -16.48 -29.50
CA SER A 263 24.70 -16.31 -30.84
C SER A 263 26.05 -17.03 -30.83
N ALA A 264 26.06 -18.21 -31.43
CA ALA A 264 27.24 -19.03 -31.62
C ALA A 264 28.33 -18.20 -32.34
N SER A 265 29.46 -18.01 -31.66
CA SER A 265 30.70 -17.75 -32.34
C SER A 265 31.15 -19.05 -33.00
N ALA A 266 31.05 -19.10 -34.32
CA ALA A 266 31.88 -19.97 -35.15
C ALA A 266 32.47 -19.10 -36.27
N ALA A 267 33.65 -18.54 -36.01
CA ALA A 267 34.50 -17.99 -37.05
C ALA A 267 35.22 -19.15 -37.77
N ALA A 268 35.08 -19.23 -39.09
CA ALA A 268 36.10 -19.81 -39.97
C ALA A 268 35.94 -19.25 -41.40
N SER A 269 36.99 -18.55 -41.82
CA SER A 269 37.25 -17.86 -43.07
C SER A 269 37.84 -18.77 -44.16
N ALA A 270 37.41 -18.60 -45.43
CA ALA A 270 38.20 -18.75 -46.67
C ALA A 270 37.31 -18.32 -47.88
N SER A 271 37.49 -17.14 -48.50
CA SER A 271 38.21 -16.86 -49.78
C SER A 271 37.81 -17.80 -50.94
N SER A 272 37.40 -17.43 -52.17
CA SER A 272 37.62 -16.28 -53.08
C SER A 272 36.68 -16.50 -54.32
N ALA A 273 36.07 -15.54 -55.00
CA ALA A 273 36.60 -14.81 -56.19
C ALA A 273 35.47 -13.97 -56.88
N PRO A 274 35.76 -12.98 -57.76
CA PRO A 274 34.76 -12.00 -58.23
C PRO A 274 34.57 -11.81 -59.77
N VAL A 275 33.46 -11.13 -60.14
CA VAL A 275 33.09 -10.31 -61.36
C VAL A 275 32.51 -10.99 -62.66
N PRO A 276 31.88 -10.27 -63.67
CA PRO A 276 30.42 -10.21 -64.04
C PRO A 276 30.16 -10.35 -65.60
N PRO A 277 29.27 -9.63 -66.38
CA PRO A 277 27.90 -9.02 -66.24
C PRO A 277 26.91 -9.35 -67.43
N THR A 278 25.76 -8.62 -67.52
CA THR A 278 24.85 -8.31 -68.68
C THR A 278 23.79 -9.35 -69.14
N ALA A 279 22.52 -9.06 -69.45
CA ALA A 279 21.91 -7.94 -70.21
C ALA A 279 20.41 -7.63 -69.87
N ALA A 280 19.91 -6.46 -70.32
CA ALA A 280 18.53 -5.91 -70.22
C ALA A 280 17.90 -5.77 -71.65
N PRO A 281 16.78 -5.05 -71.96
CA PRO A 281 15.47 -4.68 -71.34
C PRO A 281 14.26 -4.86 -72.37
N PRO A 282 13.16 -4.05 -72.49
CA PRO A 282 11.98 -3.66 -71.64
C PRO A 282 10.55 -3.96 -72.29
N PRO A 283 9.49 -3.08 -72.25
CA PRO A 283 8.22 -3.07 -71.43
C PRO A 283 6.91 -3.13 -72.33
N PRO A 284 5.67 -2.56 -72.07
CA PRO A 284 5.06 -1.81 -70.94
C PRO A 284 3.54 -2.04 -70.59
N SER A 285 3.08 -1.35 -69.51
CA SER A 285 1.76 -0.68 -69.25
C SER A 285 0.42 -1.46 -69.31
N THR A 286 -0.47 -1.36 -68.32
CA THR A 286 -1.45 -0.25 -68.19
C THR A 286 -2.26 -0.31 -66.88
N THR A 287 -2.35 0.82 -66.18
CA THR A 287 -3.41 1.27 -65.23
C THR A 287 -4.65 1.75 -66.01
N PRO A 288 -5.90 1.88 -65.46
CA PRO A 288 -6.20 2.76 -64.31
C PRO A 288 -7.42 2.43 -63.39
N VAL A 289 -7.45 3.14 -62.25
CA VAL A 289 -8.56 3.36 -61.28
C VAL A 289 -9.54 4.43 -61.83
N PRO A 290 -10.79 4.61 -61.35
CA PRO A 290 -11.08 5.51 -60.20
C PRO A 290 -12.30 5.12 -59.30
N VAL A 291 -12.29 5.30 -57.95
CA VAL A 291 -12.68 6.44 -57.05
C VAL A 291 -14.19 6.69 -56.80
N SER A 292 -14.50 7.04 -55.53
CA SER A 292 -15.70 7.71 -54.91
C SER A 292 -16.68 6.81 -54.13
N SER A 293 -17.30 7.17 -52.99
CA SER A 293 -17.30 8.38 -52.13
C SER A 293 -18.26 8.19 -50.93
N ALA A 294 -17.86 8.64 -49.73
CA ALA A 294 -18.63 9.36 -48.68
C ALA A 294 -19.91 8.76 -47.99
N PRO A 295 -20.30 9.28 -46.79
CA PRO A 295 -21.12 8.60 -45.77
C PRO A 295 -22.59 9.10 -45.69
N THR A 296 -23.45 8.37 -44.96
CA THR A 296 -24.84 8.79 -44.68
C THR A 296 -25.32 8.34 -43.29
N GLN A 297 -25.77 9.31 -42.46
CA GLN A 297 -26.77 9.11 -41.39
C GLN A 297 -28.19 9.13 -42.00
N PRO A 298 -29.24 8.70 -41.25
CA PRO A 298 -30.17 9.72 -40.74
C PRO A 298 -30.81 9.47 -39.35
N SER A 299 -31.35 10.59 -38.85
CA SER A 299 -32.12 10.99 -37.66
C SER A 299 -33.25 10.14 -37.05
N ALA A 300 -33.39 10.33 -35.73
CA ALA A 300 -34.56 10.70 -34.89
C ALA A 300 -35.85 9.84 -34.83
N LEU A 301 -36.31 9.59 -33.59
CA LEU A 301 -37.67 9.89 -33.08
C LEU A 301 -37.82 9.50 -31.58
N THR A 302 -38.06 10.50 -30.72
CA THR A 302 -38.74 10.37 -29.41
C THR A 302 -40.25 10.21 -29.60
N PRO A 303 -40.96 9.65 -28.59
CA PRO A 303 -42.01 10.47 -27.98
C PRO A 303 -42.07 10.40 -26.44
N THR A 304 -42.52 11.53 -25.92
CA THR A 304 -42.90 11.93 -24.56
C THR A 304 -44.17 11.27 -24.01
N THR A 305 -44.43 11.57 -22.73
CA THR A 305 -45.67 11.45 -21.91
C THR A 305 -45.64 10.30 -20.91
N GLY A 306 -45.95 10.46 -19.62
CA GLY A 306 -46.37 11.60 -18.80
C GLY A 306 -46.68 11.07 -17.39
N SER A 307 -46.20 11.75 -16.35
CA SER A 307 -46.59 11.48 -14.96
C SER A 307 -47.90 12.22 -14.65
N PRO A 308 -48.67 11.73 -13.65
CA PRO A 308 -49.24 12.68 -12.69
C PRO A 308 -49.05 12.23 -11.24
N SER A 309 -48.62 13.17 -10.41
CA SER A 309 -48.75 13.14 -8.95
C SER A 309 -50.20 13.42 -8.53
N PRO A 310 -50.70 12.91 -7.38
CA PRO A 310 -51.89 13.44 -6.76
C PRO A 310 -51.55 14.50 -5.69
N ALA A 311 -52.34 15.56 -5.72
CA ALA A 311 -52.28 16.73 -4.86
C ALA A 311 -52.87 16.49 -3.47
N SER A 312 -52.39 17.29 -2.53
CA SER A 312 -52.86 17.50 -1.17
C SER A 312 -54.33 17.90 -1.09
N GLN A 313 -55.07 17.33 -0.13
CA GLN A 313 -56.34 17.87 0.35
C GLN A 313 -56.23 18.19 1.85
N HIS A 314 -56.36 19.48 2.15
CA HIS A 314 -56.69 20.00 3.47
C HIS A 314 -58.20 19.86 3.69
N THR A 315 -58.58 19.34 4.85
CA THR A 315 -59.95 19.43 5.37
C THR A 315 -59.91 20.05 6.76
N HIS A 316 -60.45 21.26 6.86
CA HIS A 316 -60.86 21.92 8.10
C HIS A 316 -62.31 21.54 8.41
N THR A 317 -62.62 21.28 9.68
CA THR A 317 -63.93 21.47 10.31
C THR A 317 -63.77 21.65 11.83
N PRO A 318 -64.76 22.24 12.53
CA PRO A 318 -64.50 23.31 13.49
C PRO A 318 -64.79 22.96 14.96
N MET A 319 -64.17 23.72 15.87
CA MET A 319 -64.80 24.34 17.05
C MET A 319 -63.99 25.56 17.46
#